data_AF-H8G558-F1
#
_entry.id   AF-H8G558-F1
#
_cell.length_a   1.000
_cell.length_b   1.000
_cell.length_c   1.000
_cell.angle_alpha   90.00
_cell.angle_beta   90.00
_cell.angle_gamma   90.00
#
_symmetry.space_group_name_H-M   'P 1'
#
loop_
_entity.id
_entity.type
_entity.pdbx_description
1 polymer ?
#
loop_
_entity_poly.entity_id
_entity_poly.type
_entity_poly.pdbx_seq_one_letter_code
_entity_poly.pdbx_strand_id
1 'polypeptide(L)'
;MLAGLAAVLVLGTVTVPAAVADEEDVTAVPSTSSTTAPPSTTTPTTPVESDEPPVSGADLAVDASVGDGQYLLGEEMPVTVTVSNIGDADAHEVIVYLHGEDDFSVSVPREQWKGFTWPDGATLRAGATVTFDLAVTPKSWESGEVAAIRVSAQSPDEVRWSNNEIGGIVVPVVPPTPTHPVTGTVYGDGNGNGVLDDGEGLAGVTIQLNRFPGNHFRKVKTGSDGRFAFDDVSAGLYELSVSGTDWIGPYSIPVRVDGSGDHTDLQFRRTRPVSDVLVPTVKFTQDTYRPGDTAQVTVTLTNNGDEPLRGVTAFCSGAGSSDELGGVEDAEHWGDLVWGSKGVTVPAHTTKTYQVTGVVRDGAADYGFVTLGCDFGPGEDISGHPHALDRAKVPGRTADAAVKVFHDRDEDGVVDDDEYLSGVTVGLRDRDADTPMVTAETDERGRAAFADHQAGMYHIEVFGPWQRADGAALHLLVHAEYSLYYNTNTVEVVPGPNKPLPGAGGDGGDAPTGSTPADSADPVSKQAQDVDELASTGVDAVTLGGVGLAVVLAGAVTLVVARRRRAEGSTES
;
A
#
# COMPACT_ATOMS: atom_id res chain seq x y z
N MET A 1 -26.28 38.34 -2.36
CA MET A 1 -26.34 39.48 -3.30
C MET A 1 -24.91 39.84 -3.71
N LEU A 2 -24.74 40.11 -5.01
CA LEU A 2 -23.52 40.43 -5.81
C LEU A 2 -22.48 41.32 -5.09
N ALA A 3 -21.18 41.40 -5.44
CA ALA A 3 -20.39 41.20 -6.67
C ALA A 3 -18.92 40.88 -6.24
N GLY A 4 -18.05 40.16 -6.96
CA GLY A 4 -17.56 40.37 -8.32
C GLY A 4 -16.21 41.10 -8.29
N LEU A 5 -15.09 40.38 -8.44
CA LEU A 5 -13.78 40.99 -8.72
C LEU A 5 -13.01 40.17 -9.77
N ALA A 6 -12.52 40.90 -10.77
CA ALA A 6 -11.99 40.41 -12.04
C ALA A 6 -10.48 40.09 -11.98
N ALA A 7 -10.07 39.08 -12.74
CA ALA A 7 -8.68 38.80 -13.06
C ALA A 7 -8.30 39.44 -14.41
N VAL A 8 -7.18 40.15 -14.42
CA VAL A 8 -6.56 40.78 -15.61
C VAL A 8 -5.58 39.78 -16.23
N LEU A 9 -5.77 39.44 -17.50
CA LEU A 9 -4.85 38.62 -18.28
C LEU A 9 -4.08 39.51 -19.28
N VAL A 10 -2.76 39.47 -19.22
CA VAL A 10 -1.84 40.17 -20.14
C VAL A 10 -1.54 39.26 -21.33
N LEU A 11 -1.86 39.71 -22.55
CA LEU A 11 -1.51 39.04 -23.80
C LEU A 11 -0.18 39.57 -24.34
N GLY A 12 0.82 38.70 -24.47
CA GLY A 12 2.04 38.93 -25.24
C GLY A 12 1.96 38.20 -26.57
N THR A 13 2.10 38.93 -27.67
CA THR A 13 2.13 38.42 -29.05
C THR A 13 3.55 38.03 -29.46
N VAL A 14 3.71 36.87 -30.10
CA VAL A 14 4.90 36.53 -30.90
C VAL A 14 4.44 36.09 -32.27
N THR A 15 4.93 36.79 -33.30
CA THR A 15 4.70 36.55 -34.72
C THR A 15 5.80 35.66 -35.30
N VAL A 16 5.43 34.75 -36.21
CA VAL A 16 6.35 34.00 -37.08
C VAL A 16 5.86 34.17 -38.52
N PRO A 17 6.74 34.44 -39.52
CA PRO A 17 6.31 34.77 -40.88
C PRO A 17 6.07 33.52 -41.74
N ALA A 18 5.08 33.61 -42.63
CA ALA A 18 4.79 32.63 -43.68
C ALA A 18 5.51 33.00 -44.99
N ALA A 19 6.10 32.00 -45.64
CA ALA A 19 6.67 32.09 -46.99
C ALA A 19 5.63 31.69 -48.05
N VAL A 20 5.74 32.32 -49.22
CA VAL A 20 4.78 32.31 -50.33
C VAL A 20 5.14 31.27 -51.40
N ALA A 21 4.08 30.86 -52.11
CA ALA A 21 3.84 29.84 -53.14
C ALA A 21 4.77 29.76 -54.37
N ASP A 22 4.63 28.63 -55.09
CA ASP A 22 4.57 28.60 -56.57
C ASP A 22 3.66 27.44 -57.06
N GLU A 23 2.80 27.74 -58.04
CA GLU A 23 1.96 26.81 -58.83
C GLU A 23 2.58 26.60 -60.22
N GLU A 24 2.51 25.38 -60.78
CA GLU A 24 2.40 25.12 -62.23
C GLU A 24 1.64 23.79 -62.50
N ASP A 25 1.18 23.63 -63.74
CA ASP A 25 -0.14 23.16 -64.21
C ASP A 25 -0.15 21.74 -64.86
N VAL A 26 -1.37 21.30 -65.25
CA VAL A 26 -1.83 20.37 -66.32
C VAL A 26 -2.02 18.83 -66.15
N THR A 27 -3.32 18.42 -66.11
CA THR A 27 -4.06 17.25 -66.74
C THR A 27 -3.74 15.78 -66.38
N ALA A 28 -4.66 14.79 -66.23
CA ALA A 28 -6.08 14.59 -66.60
C ALA A 28 -6.76 13.46 -65.76
N VAL A 29 -8.11 13.46 -65.78
CA VAL A 29 -9.16 12.65 -65.08
C VAL A 29 -9.52 11.38 -65.94
N PRO A 30 -10.08 10.24 -65.44
CA PRO A 30 -11.26 10.20 -64.57
C PRO A 30 -11.36 9.17 -63.44
N SER A 31 -11.93 9.64 -62.32
CA SER A 31 -12.47 8.80 -61.25
C SER A 31 -13.91 9.26 -60.94
N THR A 32 -14.74 8.27 -60.67
CA THR A 32 -16.18 8.28 -60.50
C THR A 32 -16.68 9.07 -59.28
N SER A 33 -17.88 9.61 -59.42
CA SER A 33 -18.57 10.51 -58.51
C SER A 33 -18.96 9.92 -57.15
N SER A 34 -18.78 10.71 -56.08
CA SER A 34 -19.71 10.78 -54.94
C SER A 34 -19.48 12.09 -54.20
N THR A 35 -20.48 12.98 -54.24
CA THR A 35 -20.50 14.30 -53.62
C THR A 35 -20.62 14.20 -52.10
N THR A 36 -19.64 14.74 -51.38
CA THR A 36 -19.71 15.03 -49.94
C THR A 36 -20.52 16.31 -49.71
N ALA A 37 -21.57 16.24 -48.90
CA ALA A 37 -22.28 17.40 -48.36
C ALA A 37 -21.63 17.88 -47.04
N PRO A 38 -21.65 19.18 -46.73
CA PRO A 38 -21.06 19.74 -45.51
C PRO A 38 -21.85 19.35 -44.24
N PRO A 39 -21.23 19.44 -43.04
CA PRO A 39 -21.83 19.03 -41.79
C PRO A 39 -23.05 19.89 -41.46
N SER A 40 -24.17 19.23 -41.15
CA SER A 40 -25.37 19.91 -40.68
C SER A 40 -25.20 20.29 -39.22
N THR A 41 -25.19 21.58 -38.96
CA THR A 41 -25.40 22.18 -37.64
C THR A 41 -26.80 21.83 -37.16
N THR A 42 -26.93 21.04 -36.10
CA THR A 42 -28.21 20.76 -35.45
C THR A 42 -28.64 21.95 -34.60
N THR A 43 -29.66 22.65 -35.07
CA THR A 43 -30.50 23.60 -34.34
C THR A 43 -31.16 22.92 -33.12
N PRO A 44 -31.47 23.63 -32.00
CA PRO A 44 -32.12 23.02 -30.84
C PRO A 44 -33.47 22.44 -31.24
N THR A 45 -33.66 21.14 -31.02
CA THR A 45 -34.91 20.44 -31.28
C THR A 45 -35.97 20.96 -30.30
N THR A 46 -37.09 21.41 -30.86
CA THR A 46 -38.35 21.68 -30.15
C THR A 46 -38.78 20.43 -29.35
N PRO A 47 -39.45 20.55 -28.18
CA PRO A 47 -39.93 19.39 -27.44
C PRO A 47 -40.76 18.48 -28.35
N VAL A 48 -40.51 17.18 -28.29
CA VAL A 48 -41.25 16.17 -29.06
C VAL A 48 -42.72 16.25 -28.64
N GLU A 49 -43.56 16.86 -29.48
CA GLU A 49 -45.01 16.78 -29.35
C GLU A 49 -45.41 15.34 -29.61
N SER A 50 -46.00 14.68 -28.61
CA SER A 50 -46.39 13.27 -28.69
C SER A 50 -47.55 13.12 -29.69
N ASP A 51 -47.41 12.22 -30.68
CA ASP A 51 -48.46 11.91 -31.68
C ASP A 51 -49.65 11.11 -31.09
N GLU A 52 -49.68 10.89 -29.77
CA GLU A 52 -50.71 10.13 -29.08
C GLU A 52 -51.88 11.01 -28.62
N PRO A 53 -53.14 10.51 -28.68
CA PRO A 53 -54.30 11.30 -28.30
C PRO A 53 -54.24 11.69 -26.82
N PRO A 54 -54.58 12.95 -26.46
CA PRO A 54 -54.54 13.39 -25.08
C PRO A 54 -55.52 12.58 -24.22
N VAL A 55 -55.06 12.14 -23.06
CA VAL A 55 -55.86 11.49 -22.02
C VAL A 55 -56.06 12.45 -20.85
N SER A 56 -57.17 12.30 -20.12
CA SER A 56 -57.40 13.06 -18.89
C SER A 56 -56.88 12.27 -17.70
N GLY A 57 -56.00 12.89 -16.91
CA GLY A 57 -55.21 12.25 -15.86
C GLY A 57 -53.70 12.40 -16.09
N ALA A 58 -52.91 11.84 -15.16
CA ALA A 58 -51.46 11.76 -15.31
C ALA A 58 -51.09 10.63 -16.28
N ASP A 59 -50.09 10.86 -17.11
CA ASP A 59 -49.73 9.95 -18.21
C ASP A 59 -48.23 10.02 -18.49
N LEU A 60 -47.50 9.02 -18.02
CA LEU A 60 -46.05 8.97 -18.06
C LEU A 60 -45.56 8.28 -19.33
N ALA A 61 -44.78 9.00 -20.14
CA ALA A 61 -44.04 8.47 -21.27
C ALA A 61 -42.55 8.33 -20.93
N VAL A 62 -41.97 7.17 -21.25
CA VAL A 62 -40.54 6.89 -21.04
C VAL A 62 -39.81 6.84 -22.38
N ASP A 63 -38.64 7.47 -22.43
CA ASP A 63 -37.67 7.33 -23.50
C ASP A 63 -36.28 7.04 -22.90
N ALA A 64 -35.44 6.34 -23.66
CA ALA A 64 -34.10 6.00 -23.19
C ALA A 64 -33.11 5.84 -24.35
N SER A 65 -31.88 6.27 -24.13
CA SER A 65 -30.77 6.10 -25.06
C SER A 65 -29.52 5.63 -24.34
N VAL A 66 -28.70 4.86 -25.04
CA VAL A 66 -27.46 4.27 -24.52
C VAL A 66 -26.31 4.98 -25.21
N GLY A 67 -25.28 5.37 -24.46
CA GLY A 67 -24.11 6.01 -25.06
C GLY A 67 -23.32 5.05 -25.95
N ASP A 68 -22.70 5.61 -26.97
CA ASP A 68 -21.82 4.87 -27.88
C ASP A 68 -20.64 4.23 -27.12
N GLY A 69 -20.15 3.10 -27.60
CA GLY A 69 -18.99 2.42 -27.03
C GLY A 69 -19.20 0.92 -26.95
N GLN A 70 -18.21 0.23 -26.39
CA GLN A 70 -18.25 -1.19 -26.08
C GLN A 70 -17.94 -1.34 -24.60
N TYR A 71 -18.83 -1.96 -23.82
CA TYR A 71 -18.74 -2.02 -22.36
C TYR A 71 -18.52 -3.45 -21.85
N LEU A 72 -17.81 -3.62 -20.76
CA LEU A 72 -17.61 -4.91 -20.10
C LEU A 72 -18.49 -5.07 -18.85
N LEU A 73 -18.66 -6.32 -18.40
CA LEU A 73 -19.21 -6.58 -17.08
C LEU A 73 -18.37 -5.88 -16.00
N GLY A 74 -19.04 -5.14 -15.11
CA GLY A 74 -18.41 -4.34 -14.07
C GLY A 74 -18.00 -2.92 -14.49
N GLU A 75 -18.06 -2.58 -15.79
CA GLU A 75 -17.78 -1.24 -16.29
C GLU A 75 -19.04 -0.37 -16.29
N GLU A 76 -18.89 0.93 -16.03
CA GLU A 76 -20.01 1.86 -16.09
C GLU A 76 -20.35 2.22 -17.54
N MET A 77 -21.61 2.05 -17.91
CA MET A 77 -22.18 2.40 -19.20
C MET A 77 -23.13 3.59 -19.04
N PRO A 78 -22.92 4.69 -19.79
CA PRO A 78 -23.81 5.84 -19.78
C PRO A 78 -25.15 5.49 -20.44
N VAL A 79 -26.24 5.73 -19.73
CA VAL A 79 -27.62 5.62 -20.22
C VAL A 79 -28.38 6.88 -19.85
N THR A 80 -28.98 7.54 -20.83
CA THR A 80 -29.86 8.68 -20.61
C THR A 80 -31.30 8.18 -20.61
N VAL A 81 -32.02 8.40 -19.50
CA VAL A 81 -33.45 8.09 -19.34
C VAL A 81 -34.23 9.39 -19.23
N THR A 82 -35.30 9.51 -20.00
CA THR A 82 -36.23 10.64 -19.96
C THR A 82 -37.62 10.15 -19.60
N VAL A 83 -38.24 10.79 -18.61
CA VAL A 83 -39.62 10.53 -18.21
C VAL A 83 -40.42 11.81 -18.31
N SER A 84 -41.49 11.79 -19.09
CA SER A 84 -42.38 12.93 -19.34
C SER A 84 -43.77 12.62 -18.86
N ASN A 85 -44.42 13.54 -18.15
CA ASN A 85 -45.86 13.47 -17.90
C ASN A 85 -46.58 14.25 -19.01
N ILE A 86 -47.11 13.54 -20.01
CA ILE A 86 -47.80 14.11 -21.17
C ILE A 86 -49.31 14.33 -20.92
N GLY A 87 -49.78 13.97 -19.72
CA GLY A 87 -51.16 14.16 -19.28
C GLY A 87 -51.46 15.57 -18.75
N ASP A 88 -52.71 15.78 -18.32
CA ASP A 88 -53.21 17.06 -17.82
C ASP A 88 -53.28 17.17 -16.29
N ALA A 89 -52.83 16.14 -15.56
CA ALA A 89 -52.76 16.11 -14.10
C ALA A 89 -51.36 15.73 -13.57
N ASP A 90 -51.03 16.16 -12.34
CA ASP A 90 -49.76 15.84 -11.69
C ASP A 90 -49.68 14.34 -11.33
N ALA A 91 -48.53 13.71 -11.60
CA ALA A 91 -48.24 12.33 -11.21
C ALA A 91 -47.47 12.33 -9.87
N HIS A 92 -48.01 11.69 -8.84
CA HIS A 92 -47.40 11.59 -7.51
C HIS A 92 -46.67 10.26 -7.36
N GLU A 93 -45.72 10.20 -6.43
CA GLU A 93 -44.98 8.97 -6.11
C GLU A 93 -44.40 8.28 -7.37
N VAL A 94 -43.91 9.08 -8.33
CA VAL A 94 -43.33 8.56 -9.56
C VAL A 94 -42.03 7.82 -9.22
N ILE A 95 -41.99 6.55 -9.59
CA ILE A 95 -40.83 5.68 -9.41
C ILE A 95 -40.39 5.20 -10.79
N VAL A 96 -39.09 5.33 -11.06
CA VAL A 96 -38.47 4.84 -12.30
C VAL A 96 -37.62 3.61 -11.98
N TYR A 97 -37.78 2.59 -12.80
CA TYR A 97 -37.02 1.35 -12.74
C TYR A 97 -36.24 1.16 -14.03
N LEU A 98 -34.98 0.76 -13.91
CA LEU A 98 -34.16 0.24 -14.99
C LEU A 98 -33.61 -1.11 -14.55
N HIS A 99 -33.90 -2.15 -15.33
CA HIS A 99 -33.39 -3.49 -15.11
C HIS A 99 -32.91 -4.09 -16.44
N GLY A 100 -32.01 -5.08 -16.34
CA GLY A 100 -31.63 -5.87 -17.51
C GLY A 100 -32.74 -6.88 -17.82
N GLU A 101 -32.82 -7.27 -19.09
CA GLU A 101 -33.78 -8.27 -19.57
C GLU A 101 -33.18 -9.68 -19.58
N ASP A 102 -34.06 -10.68 -19.54
CA ASP A 102 -33.70 -12.10 -19.52
C ASP A 102 -32.69 -12.45 -18.42
N ASP A 103 -31.49 -12.91 -18.80
CA ASP A 103 -30.40 -13.27 -17.89
C ASP A 103 -29.34 -12.17 -17.75
N PHE A 104 -29.52 -11.04 -18.43
CA PHE A 104 -28.68 -9.87 -18.31
C PHE A 104 -29.11 -9.05 -17.09
N SER A 105 -28.18 -8.78 -16.19
CA SER A 105 -28.46 -7.96 -15.00
C SER A 105 -27.59 -6.71 -14.97
N VAL A 106 -28.18 -5.62 -14.49
CA VAL A 106 -27.52 -4.33 -14.34
C VAL A 106 -27.84 -3.74 -12.97
N SER A 107 -27.03 -2.79 -12.54
CA SER A 107 -27.31 -1.98 -11.37
C SER A 107 -27.17 -0.49 -11.68
N VAL A 108 -28.01 0.32 -11.05
CA VAL A 108 -27.91 1.78 -11.06
C VAL A 108 -27.83 2.27 -9.62
N PRO A 109 -26.81 3.04 -9.24
CA PRO A 109 -26.73 3.63 -7.92
C PRO A 109 -27.95 4.52 -7.62
N ARG A 110 -28.52 4.35 -6.42
CA ARG A 110 -29.85 4.89 -6.06
C ARG A 110 -29.91 6.42 -6.14
N GLU A 111 -28.82 7.08 -5.81
CA GLU A 111 -28.65 8.53 -5.82
C GLU A 111 -28.81 9.15 -7.21
N GLN A 112 -28.56 8.39 -8.28
CA GLN A 112 -28.68 8.88 -9.66
C GLN A 112 -30.14 9.12 -10.07
N TRP A 113 -31.10 8.52 -9.37
CA TRP A 113 -32.54 8.69 -9.60
C TRP A 113 -33.12 9.98 -9.01
N LYS A 114 -32.34 10.81 -8.30
CA LYS A 114 -32.76 12.13 -7.79
C LYS A 114 -34.11 12.13 -7.04
N GLY A 115 -34.43 11.05 -6.34
CA GLY A 115 -35.69 10.86 -5.61
C GLY A 115 -36.80 10.11 -6.35
N PHE A 116 -36.67 9.87 -7.67
CA PHE A 116 -37.61 9.07 -8.48
C PHE A 116 -37.36 7.56 -8.34
N THR A 117 -37.21 7.08 -7.10
CA THR A 117 -36.91 5.67 -6.79
C THR A 117 -37.67 5.23 -5.53
N TRP A 118 -38.04 3.94 -5.47
CA TRP A 118 -38.72 3.33 -4.32
C TRP A 118 -37.90 3.47 -3.02
N PRO A 119 -38.49 3.72 -1.83
CA PRO A 119 -39.92 3.73 -1.55
C PRO A 119 -40.59 5.08 -1.67
N ASP A 120 -39.83 6.17 -1.80
CA ASP A 120 -40.39 7.52 -1.62
C ASP A 120 -41.06 8.03 -2.90
N GLY A 121 -40.42 7.86 -4.06
CA GLY A 121 -40.88 8.46 -5.32
C GLY A 121 -40.88 10.00 -5.30
N ALA A 122 -41.17 10.62 -6.44
CA ALA A 122 -41.26 12.08 -6.55
C ALA A 122 -42.47 12.52 -7.40
N THR A 123 -42.91 13.76 -7.24
CA THR A 123 -44.01 14.31 -8.05
C THR A 123 -43.48 14.85 -9.39
N LEU A 124 -44.06 14.39 -10.50
CA LEU A 124 -43.85 14.94 -11.84
C LEU A 124 -45.10 15.70 -12.30
N ARG A 125 -44.98 17.02 -12.45
CA ARG A 125 -46.11 17.88 -12.81
C ARG A 125 -46.63 17.58 -14.22
N ALA A 126 -47.90 17.89 -14.47
CA ALA A 126 -48.49 17.84 -15.80
C ALA A 126 -47.63 18.63 -16.81
N GLY A 127 -47.31 18.01 -17.96
CA GLY A 127 -46.47 18.58 -19.01
C GLY A 127 -44.98 18.68 -18.68
N ALA A 128 -44.52 18.21 -17.52
CA ALA A 128 -43.12 18.26 -17.12
C ALA A 128 -42.34 17.02 -17.57
N THR A 129 -41.04 17.21 -17.80
CA THR A 129 -40.09 16.17 -18.17
C THR A 129 -38.90 16.19 -17.21
N VAL A 130 -38.41 15.01 -16.82
CA VAL A 130 -37.17 14.81 -16.07
C VAL A 130 -36.22 13.91 -16.84
N THR A 131 -34.93 14.24 -16.81
CA THR A 131 -33.86 13.47 -17.45
C THR A 131 -32.84 13.00 -16.41
N PHE A 132 -32.46 11.73 -16.53
CA PHE A 132 -31.44 11.07 -15.73
C PHE A 132 -30.28 10.66 -16.62
N ASP A 133 -29.08 11.13 -16.29
CA ASP A 133 -27.84 10.64 -16.88
C ASP A 133 -27.26 9.60 -15.93
N LEU A 134 -27.41 8.34 -16.30
CA LEU A 134 -27.13 7.20 -15.43
C LEU A 134 -25.81 6.55 -15.82
N ALA A 135 -24.97 6.23 -14.83
CA ALA A 135 -23.87 5.29 -14.95
C ALA A 135 -24.39 3.90 -14.56
N VAL A 136 -24.82 3.12 -15.55
CA VAL A 136 -25.39 1.79 -15.40
C VAL A 136 -24.27 0.76 -15.41
N THR A 137 -24.14 -0.08 -14.38
CA THR A 137 -23.12 -1.14 -14.34
C THR A 137 -23.72 -2.49 -14.70
N PRO A 138 -23.30 -3.14 -15.80
CA PRO A 138 -23.62 -4.55 -16.06
C PRO A 138 -23.01 -5.46 -15.00
N LYS A 139 -23.80 -6.35 -14.39
CA LYS A 139 -23.37 -7.20 -13.27
C LYS A 139 -23.18 -8.65 -13.66
N SER A 140 -24.10 -9.21 -14.44
CA SER A 140 -24.01 -10.59 -14.91
C SER A 140 -24.67 -10.76 -16.27
N TRP A 141 -24.17 -11.73 -17.02
CA TRP A 141 -24.75 -12.17 -18.29
C TRP A 141 -24.28 -13.60 -18.56
N GLU A 142 -25.18 -14.57 -18.63
CA GLU A 142 -24.84 -16.00 -18.76
C GLU A 142 -24.87 -16.47 -20.22
N SER A 143 -25.87 -16.03 -21.00
CA SER A 143 -26.16 -16.43 -22.38
C SER A 143 -25.18 -15.84 -23.38
N GLY A 144 -24.89 -14.54 -23.26
CA GLY A 144 -24.04 -13.81 -24.20
C GLY A 144 -24.68 -13.57 -25.58
N GLU A 145 -26.00 -13.72 -25.73
CA GLU A 145 -26.69 -13.58 -27.03
C GLU A 145 -27.04 -12.12 -27.38
N VAL A 146 -27.95 -11.49 -26.62
CA VAL A 146 -28.27 -10.06 -26.73
C VAL A 146 -28.42 -9.47 -25.33
N ALA A 147 -27.64 -8.44 -25.00
CA ALA A 147 -27.82 -7.69 -23.76
C ALA A 147 -28.84 -6.57 -24.02
N ALA A 148 -29.94 -6.56 -23.27
CA ALA A 148 -30.96 -5.54 -23.38
C ALA A 148 -31.40 -5.04 -22.01
N ILE A 149 -31.85 -3.79 -21.94
CA ILE A 149 -32.42 -3.19 -20.75
C ILE A 149 -33.89 -2.81 -20.97
N ARG A 150 -34.61 -2.75 -19.86
CA ARG A 150 -35.99 -2.26 -19.77
C ARG A 150 -36.06 -1.10 -18.81
N VAL A 151 -36.73 -0.04 -19.23
CA VAL A 151 -37.00 1.13 -18.40
C VAL A 151 -38.50 1.27 -18.26
N SER A 152 -38.98 1.44 -17.03
CA SER A 152 -40.39 1.67 -16.73
C SER A 152 -40.56 2.79 -15.71
N ALA A 153 -41.63 3.57 -15.82
CA ALA A 153 -42.04 4.56 -14.83
C ALA A 153 -43.43 4.24 -14.30
N GLN A 154 -43.63 4.33 -13.00
CA GLN A 154 -44.89 3.97 -12.34
C GLN A 154 -45.35 5.10 -11.42
N SER A 155 -46.66 5.32 -11.39
CA SER A 155 -47.33 6.22 -10.44
C SER A 155 -48.72 5.66 -10.13
N PRO A 156 -49.24 5.80 -8.90
CA PRO A 156 -50.64 5.50 -8.60
C PRO A 156 -51.64 6.36 -9.40
N ASP A 157 -51.22 7.50 -9.95
CA ASP A 157 -52.06 8.42 -10.72
C ASP A 157 -52.10 8.10 -12.22
N GLU A 158 -51.32 7.12 -12.68
CA GLU A 158 -51.17 6.74 -14.08
C GLU A 158 -52.47 6.22 -14.70
N VAL A 159 -52.92 6.84 -15.79
CA VAL A 159 -54.16 6.44 -16.48
C VAL A 159 -53.91 5.61 -17.74
N ARG A 160 -52.69 5.63 -18.30
CA ARG A 160 -52.35 4.96 -19.56
C ARG A 160 -50.99 4.28 -19.49
N TRP A 161 -51.01 2.97 -19.32
CA TRP A 161 -49.80 2.16 -19.12
C TRP A 161 -49.01 1.80 -20.39
N SER A 162 -49.48 2.19 -21.58
CA SER A 162 -48.93 1.68 -22.86
C SER A 162 -47.58 2.30 -23.26
N ASN A 163 -47.22 3.43 -22.66
CA ASN A 163 -46.04 4.26 -22.95
C ASN A 163 -45.15 4.47 -21.71
N ASN A 164 -45.55 3.93 -20.56
CA ASN A 164 -44.79 3.92 -19.32
C ASN A 164 -43.53 3.05 -19.36
N GLU A 165 -43.36 2.24 -20.40
CA GLU A 165 -42.33 1.23 -20.46
C GLU A 165 -41.76 1.08 -21.87
N ILE A 166 -40.43 1.01 -21.94
CA ILE A 166 -39.66 0.69 -23.13
C ILE A 166 -38.69 -0.45 -22.79
N GLY A 167 -38.75 -1.54 -23.56
CA GLY A 167 -37.91 -2.72 -23.40
C GLY A 167 -37.22 -3.11 -24.70
N GLY A 168 -36.37 -4.13 -24.67
CA GLY A 168 -35.55 -4.54 -25.82
C GLY A 168 -34.52 -3.49 -26.25
N ILE A 169 -34.16 -2.56 -25.36
CA ILE A 169 -33.11 -1.56 -25.64
C ILE A 169 -31.78 -2.28 -25.62
N VAL A 170 -31.26 -2.61 -26.79
CA VAL A 170 -29.97 -3.30 -26.94
C VAL A 170 -28.84 -2.42 -26.41
N VAL A 171 -28.00 -2.97 -25.55
CA VAL A 171 -26.83 -2.30 -24.99
C VAL A 171 -25.54 -2.92 -25.56
N PRO A 172 -24.50 -2.13 -25.86
CA PRO A 172 -23.29 -2.64 -26.51
C PRO A 172 -22.30 -3.22 -25.49
N VAL A 173 -22.75 -4.25 -24.75
CA VAL A 173 -21.93 -4.96 -23.76
C VAL A 173 -21.25 -6.15 -24.45
N VAL A 174 -19.97 -6.38 -24.18
CA VAL A 174 -19.25 -7.56 -24.68
C VAL A 174 -19.74 -8.80 -23.92
N PRO A 175 -20.16 -9.86 -24.62
CA PRO A 175 -20.49 -11.10 -23.95
C PRO A 175 -19.25 -11.66 -23.22
N PRO A 176 -19.39 -12.35 -22.08
CA PRO A 176 -18.25 -12.93 -21.36
C PRO A 176 -17.73 -14.23 -21.98
N THR A 177 -18.38 -14.73 -23.04
CA THR A 177 -18.07 -16.00 -23.69
C THR A 177 -16.86 -16.00 -24.62
N PRO A 178 -16.53 -14.92 -25.38
CA PRO A 178 -15.31 -14.87 -26.16
C PRO A 178 -14.09 -14.89 -25.26
N THR A 179 -13.07 -15.62 -25.68
CA THR A 179 -11.77 -15.67 -25.02
C THR A 179 -10.71 -15.02 -25.89
N HIS A 180 -9.73 -14.38 -25.24
CA HIS A 180 -8.62 -13.70 -25.87
C HIS A 180 -7.31 -14.01 -25.12
N PRO A 181 -6.15 -14.01 -25.79
CA PRO A 181 -4.87 -14.19 -25.12
C PRO A 181 -4.46 -12.89 -24.42
N VAL A 182 -3.96 -12.96 -23.19
CA VAL A 182 -3.32 -11.81 -22.51
C VAL A 182 -1.82 -12.03 -22.48
N THR A 183 -1.06 -11.17 -23.16
CA THR A 183 0.39 -11.34 -23.33
C THR A 183 1.15 -10.09 -22.94
N GLY A 184 2.41 -10.27 -22.57
CA GLY A 184 3.28 -9.15 -22.26
C GLY A 184 4.70 -9.56 -21.90
N THR A 185 5.50 -8.57 -21.53
CA THR A 185 6.90 -8.73 -21.12
C THR A 185 7.13 -7.97 -19.82
N VAL A 186 7.73 -8.64 -18.83
CA VAL A 186 8.32 -7.99 -17.66
C VAL A 186 9.80 -7.75 -17.91
N TYR A 187 10.27 -6.52 -17.71
CA TYR A 187 11.66 -6.18 -17.94
C TYR A 187 12.20 -5.24 -16.86
N GLY A 188 13.48 -5.40 -16.56
CA GLY A 188 14.21 -4.56 -15.64
C GLY A 188 14.95 -3.49 -16.44
N ASP A 189 14.45 -2.26 -16.38
CA ASP A 189 15.06 -1.09 -17.01
C ASP A 189 16.28 -0.67 -16.20
N GLY A 190 17.40 -1.34 -16.46
CA GLY A 190 18.66 -1.14 -15.74
C GLY A 190 19.39 0.12 -16.19
N ASN A 191 19.13 0.59 -17.41
CA ASN A 191 19.77 1.76 -17.99
C ASN A 191 18.93 3.06 -17.82
N GLY A 192 17.69 2.94 -17.37
CA GLY A 192 16.80 4.05 -17.05
C GLY A 192 16.14 4.73 -18.25
N ASN A 193 16.17 4.13 -19.44
CA ASN A 193 15.67 4.76 -20.67
C ASN A 193 14.15 4.59 -20.89
N GLY A 194 13.49 3.76 -20.08
CA GLY A 194 12.06 3.51 -20.14
C GLY A 194 11.59 2.65 -21.31
N VAL A 195 12.48 2.00 -22.04
CA VAL A 195 12.16 1.09 -23.14
C VAL A 195 12.69 -0.31 -22.86
N LEU A 196 12.00 -1.33 -23.37
CA LEU A 196 12.48 -2.71 -23.33
C LEU A 196 13.66 -2.86 -24.28
N ASP A 197 14.86 -3.07 -23.74
CA ASP A 197 16.05 -3.41 -24.52
C ASP A 197 16.34 -4.93 -24.55
N ASP A 198 17.16 -5.33 -25.52
CA ASP A 198 17.64 -6.71 -25.63
C ASP A 198 18.39 -7.15 -24.37
N GLY A 199 17.87 -8.18 -23.71
CA GLY A 199 18.46 -8.75 -22.49
C GLY A 199 17.89 -8.23 -21.18
N GLU A 200 16.97 -7.26 -21.20
CA GLU A 200 16.34 -6.73 -19.98
C GLU A 200 15.14 -7.54 -19.49
N GLY A 201 14.67 -8.52 -20.28
CA GLY A 201 13.58 -9.40 -19.92
C GLY A 201 13.85 -10.17 -18.63
N LEU A 202 12.95 -10.04 -17.63
CA LEU A 202 13.11 -10.68 -16.33
C LEU A 202 12.49 -12.07 -16.33
N ALA A 203 13.34 -13.09 -16.24
CA ALA A 203 12.93 -14.50 -16.26
C ALA A 203 12.43 -15.02 -14.91
N GLY A 204 11.48 -15.95 -14.93
CA GLY A 204 10.99 -16.66 -13.74
C GLY A 204 10.10 -15.83 -12.80
N VAL A 205 9.78 -14.59 -13.18
CA VAL A 205 8.88 -13.68 -12.47
C VAL A 205 7.46 -14.23 -12.52
N THR A 206 6.74 -14.16 -11.39
CA THR A 206 5.37 -14.67 -11.30
C THR A 206 4.38 -13.56 -11.66
N ILE A 207 3.52 -13.85 -12.64
CA ILE A 207 2.45 -12.98 -13.10
C ILE A 207 1.12 -13.56 -12.63
N GLN A 208 0.29 -12.75 -11.99
CA GLN A 208 -1.04 -13.14 -11.54
C GLN A 208 -2.08 -12.25 -12.22
N LEU A 209 -3.05 -12.88 -12.89
CA LEU A 209 -4.17 -12.20 -13.54
C LEU A 209 -5.44 -12.45 -12.72
N ASN A 210 -5.98 -11.41 -12.09
CA ASN A 210 -7.16 -11.44 -11.23
C ASN A 210 -8.35 -10.88 -11.98
N ARG A 211 -9.49 -11.57 -11.99
CA ARG A 211 -10.73 -11.07 -12.62
C ARG A 211 -11.50 -10.16 -11.69
N PHE A 212 -12.01 -9.05 -12.20
CA PHE A 212 -12.95 -8.16 -11.52
C PHE A 212 -14.26 -8.01 -12.33
N PRO A 213 -15.45 -8.04 -11.68
CA PRO A 213 -15.69 -8.45 -10.30
C PRO A 213 -15.45 -9.98 -10.11
N GLY A 214 -15.04 -10.38 -8.90
CA GLY A 214 -14.85 -11.79 -8.52
C GLY A 214 -13.49 -12.08 -7.87
N ASN A 215 -13.26 -13.35 -7.51
CA ASN A 215 -12.03 -13.83 -6.87
C ASN A 215 -11.33 -14.93 -7.69
N HIS A 216 -11.49 -14.93 -9.02
CA HIS A 216 -10.80 -15.90 -9.87
C HIS A 216 -9.45 -15.34 -10.31
N PHE A 217 -8.39 -16.11 -10.15
CA PHE A 217 -7.06 -15.72 -10.59
C PHE A 217 -6.33 -16.85 -11.31
N ARG A 218 -5.43 -16.48 -12.20
CA ARG A 218 -4.50 -17.39 -12.90
C ARG A 218 -3.07 -16.93 -12.64
N LYS A 219 -2.11 -17.86 -12.68
CA LYS A 219 -0.69 -17.55 -12.54
C LYS A 219 0.14 -18.17 -13.65
N VAL A 220 1.11 -17.43 -14.14
CA VAL A 220 2.16 -17.91 -15.04
C VAL A 220 3.52 -17.38 -14.60
N LYS A 221 4.59 -17.97 -15.12
CA LYS A 221 5.95 -17.45 -14.95
C LYS A 221 6.46 -16.90 -16.27
N THR A 222 7.23 -15.82 -16.21
CA THR A 222 7.89 -15.28 -17.39
C THR A 222 8.96 -16.24 -17.91
N GLY A 223 9.10 -16.29 -19.24
CA GLY A 223 10.17 -17.00 -19.94
C GLY A 223 11.53 -16.33 -19.79
N SER A 224 12.57 -16.89 -20.43
CA SER A 224 13.94 -16.36 -20.36
C SER A 224 14.12 -14.95 -20.91
N ASP A 225 13.18 -14.50 -21.73
CA ASP A 225 13.10 -13.18 -22.36
C ASP A 225 12.08 -12.26 -21.67
N GLY A 226 11.60 -12.62 -20.48
CA GLY A 226 10.63 -11.85 -19.72
C GLY A 226 9.18 -11.96 -20.19
N ARG A 227 8.91 -12.70 -21.28
CA ARG A 227 7.56 -12.83 -21.83
C ARG A 227 6.66 -13.73 -21.01
N PHE A 228 5.39 -13.37 -20.92
CA PHE A 228 4.33 -14.20 -20.36
C PHE A 228 3.11 -14.24 -21.30
N ALA A 229 2.30 -15.28 -21.17
CA ALA A 229 1.04 -15.42 -21.88
C ALA A 229 0.02 -16.14 -21.00
N PHE A 230 -1.20 -15.63 -21.00
CA PHE A 230 -2.39 -16.35 -20.55
C PHE A 230 -3.23 -16.64 -21.78
N ASP A 231 -3.44 -17.92 -22.07
CA ASP A 231 -4.35 -18.34 -23.12
C ASP A 231 -5.80 -18.40 -22.59
N ASP A 232 -6.74 -18.25 -23.52
CA ASP A 232 -8.19 -18.42 -23.28
C ASP A 232 -8.73 -17.60 -22.09
N VAL A 233 -8.41 -16.30 -22.05
CA VAL A 233 -8.95 -15.37 -21.05
C VAL A 233 -10.28 -14.80 -21.53
N SER A 234 -11.37 -15.16 -20.86
CA SER A 234 -12.70 -14.63 -21.16
C SER A 234 -12.75 -13.11 -21.10
N ALA A 235 -13.56 -12.49 -21.95
CA ALA A 235 -13.78 -11.04 -21.91
C ALA A 235 -14.19 -10.57 -20.50
N GLY A 236 -13.62 -9.44 -20.07
CA GLY A 236 -13.80 -8.89 -18.74
C GLY A 236 -12.71 -7.91 -18.33
N LEU A 237 -12.91 -7.32 -17.15
CA LEU A 237 -11.92 -6.47 -16.49
C LEU A 237 -11.02 -7.33 -15.61
N TYR A 238 -9.73 -7.07 -15.67
CA TYR A 238 -8.73 -7.80 -14.90
C TYR A 238 -7.75 -6.85 -14.23
N GLU A 239 -7.09 -7.35 -13.21
CA GLU A 239 -5.92 -6.75 -12.60
C GLU A 239 -4.75 -7.72 -12.73
N LEU A 240 -3.66 -7.25 -13.32
CA LEU A 240 -2.46 -8.04 -13.52
C LEU A 240 -1.37 -7.58 -12.54
N SER A 241 -0.91 -8.46 -11.67
CA SER A 241 0.13 -8.20 -10.67
C SER A 241 1.38 -9.05 -10.89
N VAL A 242 2.51 -8.53 -10.41
CA VAL A 242 3.84 -9.11 -10.61
C VAL A 242 4.50 -9.36 -9.26
N SER A 243 5.14 -10.51 -9.10
CA SER A 243 5.84 -10.90 -7.87
C SER A 243 7.01 -11.85 -8.15
N GLY A 244 7.83 -12.12 -7.13
CA GLY A 244 8.98 -13.03 -7.26
C GLY A 244 10.17 -12.41 -8.00
N THR A 245 10.35 -11.10 -7.88
CA THR A 245 11.51 -10.35 -8.35
C THR A 245 11.93 -9.33 -7.29
N ASP A 246 13.22 -9.00 -7.25
CA ASP A 246 13.83 -7.93 -6.44
C ASP A 246 13.71 -6.55 -7.11
N TRP A 247 13.25 -6.49 -8.37
CA TRP A 247 12.98 -5.24 -9.06
C TRP A 247 11.63 -4.65 -8.66
N ILE A 248 11.58 -3.33 -8.51
CA ILE A 248 10.39 -2.58 -8.07
C ILE A 248 9.63 -1.99 -9.27
N GLY A 249 8.37 -1.65 -9.05
CA GLY A 249 7.49 -1.03 -10.05
C GLY A 249 6.03 -1.17 -9.62
N PRO A 250 5.06 -0.80 -10.48
CA PRO A 250 3.65 -0.85 -10.11
C PRO A 250 3.25 -2.24 -9.62
N TYR A 251 2.57 -2.32 -8.48
CA TYR A 251 2.17 -3.61 -7.89
C TYR A 251 1.21 -4.37 -8.82
N SER A 252 0.28 -3.63 -9.42
CA SER A 252 -0.67 -4.14 -10.39
C SER A 252 -1.01 -3.10 -11.45
N ILE A 253 -1.53 -3.55 -12.60
CA ILE A 253 -2.16 -2.69 -13.61
C ILE A 253 -3.54 -3.25 -13.99
N PRO A 254 -4.52 -2.38 -14.30
CA PRO A 254 -5.77 -2.84 -14.89
C PRO A 254 -5.53 -3.33 -16.32
N VAL A 255 -6.21 -4.41 -16.70
CA VAL A 255 -6.19 -4.98 -18.05
C VAL A 255 -7.62 -5.15 -18.53
N ARG A 256 -7.94 -4.53 -19.66
CA ARG A 256 -9.23 -4.64 -20.33
C ARG A 256 -9.17 -5.72 -21.40
N VAL A 257 -9.92 -6.80 -21.23
CA VAL A 257 -10.00 -7.88 -22.22
C VAL A 257 -11.36 -7.80 -22.91
N ASP A 258 -11.40 -7.16 -24.07
CA ASP A 258 -12.62 -6.90 -24.87
C ASP A 258 -12.48 -7.29 -26.36
N GLY A 259 -11.32 -7.85 -26.73
CA GLY A 259 -10.99 -8.21 -28.11
C GLY A 259 -10.38 -7.08 -28.96
N SER A 260 -10.10 -5.90 -28.39
CA SER A 260 -9.44 -4.79 -29.12
C SER A 260 -8.00 -5.12 -29.54
N GLY A 261 -7.32 -5.96 -28.74
CA GLY A 261 -5.89 -6.28 -28.86
C GLY A 261 -5.03 -5.57 -27.81
N ASP A 262 -5.55 -4.57 -27.09
CA ASP A 262 -4.78 -3.77 -26.11
C ASP A 262 -4.30 -4.57 -24.89
N HIS A 263 -4.86 -5.76 -24.69
CA HIS A 263 -4.49 -6.72 -23.65
C HIS A 263 -3.32 -7.64 -24.07
N THR A 264 -2.71 -7.37 -25.23
CA THR A 264 -1.52 -8.06 -25.72
C THR A 264 -0.33 -7.12 -25.79
N ASP A 265 0.88 -7.69 -25.84
CA ASP A 265 2.14 -6.94 -25.89
C ASP A 265 2.32 -5.92 -24.74
N LEU A 266 1.72 -6.22 -23.59
CA LEU A 266 1.79 -5.40 -22.38
C LEU A 266 3.24 -5.30 -21.89
N GLN A 267 3.68 -4.10 -21.51
CA GLN A 267 5.03 -3.87 -21.01
C GLN A 267 5.02 -3.53 -19.52
N PHE A 268 5.72 -4.34 -18.73
CA PHE A 268 5.86 -4.18 -17.28
C PHE A 268 7.28 -3.76 -16.95
N ARG A 269 7.50 -2.45 -16.99
CA ARG A 269 8.76 -1.85 -16.58
C ARG A 269 8.97 -2.04 -15.09
N ARG A 270 10.16 -2.50 -14.72
CA ARG A 270 10.65 -2.56 -13.35
C ARG A 270 11.98 -1.81 -13.26
N THR A 271 12.29 -1.24 -12.12
CA THR A 271 13.55 -0.52 -11.86
C THR A 271 14.25 -1.13 -10.64
N ARG A 272 15.56 -0.93 -10.52
CA ARG A 272 16.27 -1.33 -9.29
C ARG A 272 15.83 -0.43 -8.13
N PRO A 273 15.63 -1.00 -6.93
CA PRO A 273 15.28 -0.19 -5.76
C PRO A 273 16.43 0.76 -5.41
N VAL A 274 16.10 1.94 -4.90
CA VAL A 274 17.12 2.91 -4.48
C VAL A 274 17.94 2.39 -3.30
N SER A 275 17.39 1.46 -2.52
CA SER A 275 18.10 0.75 -1.45
C SER A 275 19.27 -0.12 -1.92
N ASP A 276 19.38 -0.44 -3.23
CA ASP A 276 20.58 -1.10 -3.77
C ASP A 276 21.83 -0.22 -3.62
N VAL A 277 21.66 1.12 -3.58
CA VAL A 277 22.76 2.08 -3.65
C VAL A 277 22.76 3.13 -2.55
N LEU A 278 21.59 3.54 -2.03
CA LEU A 278 21.46 4.55 -0.99
C LEU A 278 21.47 3.90 0.39
N VAL A 279 22.34 4.38 1.26
CA VAL A 279 22.42 3.98 2.67
C VAL A 279 22.20 5.22 3.54
N PRO A 280 20.98 5.43 4.05
CA PRO A 280 20.69 6.51 4.98
C PRO A 280 21.02 6.11 6.42
N THR A 281 21.41 7.09 7.22
CA THR A 281 21.37 7.01 8.68
C THR A 281 20.74 8.28 9.24
N VAL A 282 20.04 8.13 10.35
CA VAL A 282 19.55 9.25 11.16
C VAL A 282 20.15 9.07 12.54
N LYS A 283 20.55 10.17 13.18
CA LYS A 283 21.12 10.12 14.52
C LYS A 283 20.72 11.33 15.34
N PHE A 284 20.07 11.10 16.47
CA PHE A 284 19.90 12.12 17.50
C PHE A 284 21.27 12.54 18.05
N THR A 285 21.47 13.84 18.18
CA THR A 285 22.75 14.37 18.67
C THR A 285 22.93 14.23 20.19
N GLN A 286 21.86 13.89 20.91
CA GLN A 286 21.86 13.60 22.34
C GLN A 286 21.10 12.29 22.59
N ASP A 287 21.55 11.55 23.59
CA ASP A 287 20.92 10.29 23.98
C ASP A 287 19.66 10.50 24.84
N THR A 288 19.41 11.73 25.31
CA THR A 288 18.29 12.06 26.20
C THR A 288 17.74 13.45 25.93
N TYR A 289 16.41 13.54 25.89
CA TYR A 289 15.65 14.79 25.74
C TYR A 289 14.49 14.87 26.73
N ARG A 290 13.84 16.03 26.79
CA ARG A 290 12.61 16.29 27.54
C ARG A 290 11.48 16.69 26.58
N PRO A 291 10.21 16.50 26.97
CA PRO A 291 9.08 17.11 26.29
C PRO A 291 9.28 18.61 26.04
N GLY A 292 9.02 19.03 24.81
CA GLY A 292 9.16 20.42 24.36
C GLY A 292 10.57 20.80 23.91
N ASP A 293 11.58 19.95 24.11
CA ASP A 293 12.92 20.21 23.59
C ASP A 293 12.92 20.26 22.05
N THR A 294 13.76 21.12 21.50
CA THR A 294 14.12 21.08 20.08
C THR A 294 15.27 20.09 19.91
N ALA A 295 14.96 18.87 19.50
CA ALA A 295 15.96 17.85 19.22
C ALA A 295 16.70 18.17 17.91
N GLN A 296 18.00 17.98 17.96
CA GLN A 296 18.92 18.14 16.83
C GLN A 296 19.26 16.75 16.30
N VAL A 297 19.08 16.54 15.00
CA VAL A 297 19.28 15.26 14.33
C VAL A 297 20.27 15.43 13.17
N THR A 298 21.18 14.49 13.05
CA THR A 298 22.09 14.35 11.91
C THR A 298 21.54 13.31 10.95
N VAL A 299 21.14 13.72 9.76
CA VAL A 299 20.76 12.83 8.65
C VAL A 299 21.98 12.66 7.74
N THR A 300 22.40 11.43 7.50
CA THR A 300 23.51 11.11 6.60
C THR A 300 23.01 10.24 5.47
N LEU A 301 23.29 10.65 4.23
CA LEU A 301 22.90 9.93 3.01
C LEU A 301 24.17 9.54 2.27
N THR A 302 24.44 8.24 2.18
CA THR A 302 25.57 7.69 1.41
C THR A 302 25.06 7.04 0.13
N ASN A 303 25.50 7.55 -1.02
CA ASN A 303 25.24 6.95 -2.31
C ASN A 303 26.45 6.11 -2.74
N ASN A 304 26.30 4.80 -2.76
CA ASN A 304 27.29 3.82 -3.22
C ASN A 304 27.15 3.47 -4.71
N GLY A 305 26.20 4.10 -5.41
CA GLY A 305 25.97 3.92 -6.83
C GLY A 305 26.88 4.79 -7.70
N ASP A 306 26.94 4.44 -8.99
CA ASP A 306 27.77 5.12 -10.00
C ASP A 306 27.14 6.41 -10.55
N GLU A 307 25.84 6.63 -10.30
CA GLU A 307 25.10 7.81 -10.78
C GLU A 307 24.63 8.70 -9.61
N PRO A 308 24.51 10.02 -9.81
CA PRO A 308 24.01 10.92 -8.78
C PRO A 308 22.52 10.69 -8.54
N LEU A 309 22.14 10.44 -7.29
CA LEU A 309 20.75 10.39 -6.86
C LEU A 309 20.23 11.82 -6.72
N ARG A 310 19.17 12.16 -7.48
CA ARG A 310 18.57 13.50 -7.51
C ARG A 310 17.15 13.43 -6.95
N GLY A 311 16.75 14.47 -6.24
CA GLY A 311 15.39 14.57 -5.72
C GLY A 311 15.14 13.72 -4.47
N VAL A 312 16.19 13.33 -3.73
CA VAL A 312 16.04 12.52 -2.52
C VAL A 312 15.33 13.34 -1.44
N THR A 313 14.19 12.86 -0.97
CA THR A 313 13.43 13.42 0.16
C THR A 313 13.35 12.39 1.28
N ALA A 314 12.83 12.81 2.43
CA ALA A 314 12.58 11.97 3.59
C ALA A 314 11.06 11.82 3.77
N PHE A 315 10.55 10.62 3.52
CA PHE A 315 9.21 10.24 3.96
C PHE A 315 9.30 9.74 5.39
N CYS A 316 9.19 10.66 6.35
CA CYS A 316 9.14 10.30 7.76
C CYS A 316 7.72 9.96 8.16
N SER A 317 7.55 8.97 9.03
CA SER A 317 6.25 8.72 9.65
C SER A 317 5.91 9.91 10.56
N GLY A 318 5.14 10.86 10.02
CA GLY A 318 4.71 12.05 10.73
C GLY A 318 3.38 11.82 11.47
N ALA A 319 3.44 11.79 12.80
CA ALA A 319 2.36 11.85 13.78
C ALA A 319 1.29 10.74 13.76
N GLY A 320 1.67 9.51 13.41
CA GLY A 320 0.83 8.33 13.65
C GLY A 320 0.80 7.91 15.13
N SER A 321 1.93 8.07 15.82
CA SER A 321 2.09 7.82 17.26
C SER A 321 2.60 9.08 17.96
N SER A 322 2.46 9.23 19.28
CA SER A 322 2.83 10.48 19.99
C SER A 322 4.32 10.56 20.40
N ASP A 323 5.09 9.48 20.20
CA ASP A 323 6.54 9.41 20.42
C ASP A 323 7.38 9.87 19.23
N GLU A 324 6.79 10.01 18.04
CA GLU A 324 7.57 10.44 16.86
C GLU A 324 7.98 11.92 16.98
N LEU A 325 9.16 12.26 16.46
CA LEU A 325 9.66 13.63 16.41
C LEU A 325 8.72 14.52 15.59
N GLY A 326 8.29 15.66 16.15
CA GLY A 326 7.41 16.61 15.44
C GLY A 326 8.15 17.61 14.58
N GLY A 327 7.49 18.15 13.54
CA GLY A 327 8.03 19.22 12.69
C GLY A 327 8.97 18.74 11.58
N VAL A 328 8.87 17.46 11.18
CA VAL A 328 9.64 16.88 10.07
C VAL A 328 9.20 17.41 8.70
N GLU A 329 7.99 17.94 8.64
CA GLU A 329 7.38 18.60 7.48
C GLU A 329 7.78 20.08 7.34
N ASP A 330 8.51 20.65 8.32
CA ASP A 330 8.87 22.06 8.32
C ASP A 330 10.12 22.32 7.45
N ALA A 331 9.90 22.99 6.32
CA ALA A 331 10.96 23.35 5.39
C ALA A 331 11.99 24.34 5.96
N GLU A 332 11.69 25.09 7.03
CA GLU A 332 12.67 25.95 7.70
C GLU A 332 13.78 25.10 8.37
N HIS A 333 13.42 23.89 8.83
CA HIS A 333 14.30 23.01 9.61
C HIS A 333 14.84 21.83 8.80
N TRP A 334 14.07 21.34 7.83
CA TRP A 334 14.42 20.18 7.00
C TRP A 334 14.82 20.55 5.57
N GLY A 335 14.54 21.78 5.14
CA GLY A 335 14.89 22.28 3.81
C GLY A 335 14.37 21.36 2.71
N ASP A 336 15.25 21.01 1.78
CA ASP A 336 14.92 20.20 0.61
C ASP A 336 14.80 18.70 0.91
N LEU A 337 14.94 18.27 2.17
CA LEU A 337 14.62 16.89 2.57
C LEU A 337 13.13 16.69 2.84
N VAL A 338 12.35 17.76 2.99
CA VAL A 338 10.90 17.65 3.24
C VAL A 338 10.22 16.84 2.12
N TRP A 339 9.34 15.92 2.50
CA TRP A 339 8.53 15.15 1.56
C TRP A 339 7.71 16.05 0.64
N GLY A 340 7.68 15.74 -0.66
CA GLY A 340 7.02 16.57 -1.68
C GLY A 340 7.78 17.85 -2.07
N SER A 341 8.95 18.11 -1.49
CA SER A 341 9.84 19.20 -1.95
C SER A 341 10.63 18.79 -3.20
N LYS A 342 11.50 19.68 -3.70
CA LYS A 342 12.37 19.37 -4.86
C LYS A 342 13.42 18.28 -4.58
N GLY A 343 13.65 17.93 -3.32
CA GLY A 343 14.63 16.93 -2.91
C GLY A 343 16.08 17.41 -2.99
N VAL A 344 16.96 16.69 -2.30
CA VAL A 344 18.41 16.92 -2.35
C VAL A 344 19.09 16.08 -3.44
N THR A 345 20.31 16.44 -3.80
CA THR A 345 21.16 15.61 -4.68
C THR A 345 22.31 15.00 -3.88
N VAL A 346 22.45 13.68 -3.95
CA VAL A 346 23.57 12.90 -3.39
C VAL A 346 24.41 12.37 -4.55
N PRO A 347 25.55 13.01 -4.87
CA PRO A 347 26.43 12.56 -5.95
C PRO A 347 26.88 11.10 -5.78
N ALA A 348 27.19 10.45 -6.90
CA ALA A 348 27.74 9.09 -6.94
C ALA A 348 28.98 8.94 -6.04
N HIS A 349 29.08 7.82 -5.32
CA HIS A 349 30.19 7.51 -4.40
C HIS A 349 30.47 8.61 -3.36
N THR A 350 29.43 9.31 -2.89
CA THR A 350 29.58 10.35 -1.87
C THR A 350 28.62 10.20 -0.71
N THR A 351 29.02 10.79 0.42
CA THR A 351 28.20 10.96 1.61
C THR A 351 27.83 12.43 1.78
N LYS A 352 26.55 12.70 2.06
CA LYS A 352 26.04 14.02 2.42
C LYS A 352 25.44 13.98 3.82
N THR A 353 25.65 15.04 4.58
CA THR A 353 25.13 15.17 5.95
C THR A 353 24.31 16.44 6.05
N TYR A 354 23.15 16.33 6.70
CA TYR A 354 22.19 17.39 6.91
C TYR A 354 21.87 17.47 8.40
N GLN A 355 21.95 18.67 8.96
CA GLN A 355 21.49 18.94 10.31
C GLN A 355 20.04 19.42 10.23
N VAL A 356 19.15 18.70 10.90
CA VAL A 356 17.71 19.00 10.94
C VAL A 356 17.25 19.05 12.39
N THR A 357 16.13 19.73 12.63
CA THR A 357 15.54 19.83 13.96
C THR A 357 14.10 19.36 13.97
N GLY A 358 13.64 18.95 15.15
CA GLY A 358 12.23 18.70 15.41
C GLY A 358 11.91 18.88 16.89
N VAL A 359 10.63 18.90 17.22
CA VAL A 359 10.15 19.08 18.59
C VAL A 359 9.84 17.72 19.20
N VAL A 360 10.40 17.46 20.38
CA VAL A 360 10.03 16.30 21.19
C VAL A 360 8.63 16.53 21.76
N ARG A 361 7.64 15.76 21.29
CA ARG A 361 6.25 15.91 21.71
C ARG A 361 6.05 15.40 23.14
N ASP A 362 5.03 15.93 23.82
CA ASP A 362 4.73 15.56 25.21
C ASP A 362 4.46 14.05 25.38
N GLY A 363 3.76 13.45 24.41
CA GLY A 363 3.47 12.01 24.43
C GLY A 363 4.71 11.11 24.32
N ALA A 364 5.87 11.62 23.87
CA ALA A 364 7.12 10.84 23.90
C ALA A 364 7.51 10.41 25.31
N ALA A 365 7.14 11.20 26.32
CA ALA A 365 7.36 10.83 27.72
C ALA A 365 6.49 9.66 28.18
N ASP A 366 5.36 9.38 27.52
CA ASP A 366 4.53 8.20 27.81
C ASP A 366 5.18 6.91 27.33
N TYR A 367 5.93 6.97 26.23
CA TYR A 367 6.71 5.86 25.69
C TYR A 367 8.08 5.73 26.36
N GLY A 368 8.59 6.82 26.93
CA GLY A 368 9.93 6.89 27.51
C GLY A 368 11.04 7.17 26.49
N PHE A 369 10.69 7.45 25.24
CA PHE A 369 11.61 7.73 24.14
C PHE A 369 10.94 8.57 23.05
N VAL A 370 11.77 9.23 22.24
CA VAL A 370 11.36 9.89 20.99
C VAL A 370 11.93 9.11 19.81
N THR A 371 11.14 8.94 18.75
CA THR A 371 11.52 8.18 17.55
C THR A 371 11.61 9.07 16.33
N LEU A 372 12.59 8.82 15.48
CA LEU A 372 12.60 9.31 14.10
C LEU A 372 12.86 8.13 13.17
N GLY A 373 11.86 7.75 12.38
CA GLY A 373 11.97 6.77 11.31
C GLY A 373 11.58 7.41 9.98
N CYS A 374 12.41 7.26 8.96
CA CYS A 374 12.14 7.80 7.63
C CYS A 374 12.62 6.87 6.52
N ASP A 375 11.87 6.84 5.43
CA ASP A 375 12.27 6.24 4.16
C ASP A 375 12.85 7.33 3.24
N PHE A 376 14.03 7.08 2.69
CA PHE A 376 14.75 8.07 1.89
C PHE A 376 14.80 7.67 0.42
N GLY A 377 14.40 8.57 -0.47
CA GLY A 377 14.54 8.34 -1.89
C GLY A 377 13.85 9.39 -2.75
N PRO A 378 13.98 9.29 -4.08
CA PRO A 378 13.38 10.22 -5.02
C PRO A 378 11.93 9.86 -5.36
N GLY A 379 11.12 10.89 -5.61
CA GLY A 379 9.73 10.72 -6.04
C GLY A 379 8.78 10.33 -4.90
N GLU A 380 7.50 10.14 -5.24
CA GLU A 380 6.44 9.87 -4.26
C GLU A 380 6.22 8.38 -3.97
N ASP A 381 6.69 7.50 -4.85
CA ASP A 381 6.62 6.06 -4.62
C ASP A 381 7.76 5.62 -3.69
N ILE A 382 7.42 5.29 -2.45
CA ILE A 382 8.39 4.85 -1.43
C ILE A 382 8.86 3.40 -1.63
N SER A 383 8.33 2.69 -2.63
CA SER A 383 8.72 1.31 -2.93
C SER A 383 10.22 1.23 -3.20
N GLY A 384 10.94 0.45 -2.40
CA GLY A 384 12.39 0.28 -2.55
C GLY A 384 13.23 1.46 -2.02
N HIS A 385 12.64 2.41 -1.29
CA HIS A 385 13.40 3.36 -0.49
C HIS A 385 14.02 2.65 0.73
N PRO A 386 15.29 2.90 1.05
CA PRO A 386 15.89 2.43 2.30
C PRO A 386 15.33 3.20 3.52
N HIS A 387 15.06 2.46 4.58
CA HIS A 387 14.60 2.99 5.86
C HIS A 387 15.77 3.29 6.80
N ALA A 388 15.73 4.42 7.51
CA ALA A 388 16.61 4.71 8.64
C ALA A 388 15.78 5.11 9.86
N LEU A 389 16.18 4.59 11.02
CA LEU A 389 15.51 4.84 12.29
C LEU A 389 16.54 5.07 13.40
N ASP A 390 16.24 6.05 14.25
CA ASP A 390 16.95 6.25 15.50
C ASP A 390 15.97 6.67 16.61
N ARG A 391 16.37 6.49 17.86
CA ARG A 391 15.59 6.83 19.05
C ARG A 391 16.48 7.42 20.14
N ALA A 392 15.90 8.31 20.94
CA ALA A 392 16.56 8.88 22.11
C ALA A 392 15.65 8.81 23.34
N LYS A 393 16.23 8.69 24.54
CA LYS A 393 15.48 8.54 25.79
C LYS A 393 14.70 9.81 26.12
N VAL A 394 13.46 9.65 26.61
CA VAL A 394 12.63 10.73 27.15
C VAL A 394 12.11 10.30 28.53
N PRO A 395 12.89 10.55 29.61
CA PRO A 395 12.53 10.08 30.95
C PRO A 395 11.44 10.95 31.58
N GLY A 396 10.76 10.40 32.59
CA GLY A 396 9.97 11.21 33.54
C GLY A 396 8.59 10.66 33.87
N ARG A 397 8.04 9.75 33.06
CA ARG A 397 6.79 9.04 33.39
C ARG A 397 7.08 7.59 33.75
N THR A 398 6.20 7.03 34.57
CA THR A 398 6.31 5.68 35.10
C THR A 398 4.96 4.98 35.00
N ALA A 399 4.98 3.65 34.97
CA ALA A 399 3.80 2.80 35.09
C ALA A 399 4.17 1.46 35.70
N ASP A 400 3.16 0.77 36.21
CA ASP A 400 3.32 -0.63 36.59
C ASP A 400 3.44 -1.50 35.33
N ALA A 401 4.36 -2.45 35.37
CA ALA A 401 4.60 -3.42 34.31
C ALA A 401 4.77 -4.83 34.87
N ALA A 402 4.67 -5.83 34.00
CA ALA A 402 4.95 -7.20 34.39
C ALA A 402 5.45 -8.06 33.22
N VAL A 403 6.14 -9.14 33.58
CA VAL A 403 6.44 -10.24 32.66
C VAL A 403 5.85 -11.51 33.25
N LYS A 404 5.04 -12.22 32.48
CA LYS A 404 4.58 -13.56 32.82
C LYS A 404 5.47 -14.59 32.15
N VAL A 405 5.86 -15.62 32.89
CA VAL A 405 6.71 -16.70 32.41
C VAL A 405 5.98 -18.03 32.57
N PHE A 406 5.97 -18.81 31.49
CA PHE A 406 5.39 -20.15 31.46
C PHE A 406 6.25 -21.08 30.60
N HIS A 407 6.05 -22.38 30.75
CA HIS A 407 6.63 -23.39 29.87
C HIS A 407 5.49 -24.28 29.37
N ASP A 408 5.23 -24.25 28.06
CA ASP A 408 4.28 -25.12 27.38
C ASP A 408 4.77 -26.58 27.51
N ARG A 409 4.12 -27.36 28.37
CA ARG A 409 4.57 -28.72 28.74
C ARG A 409 3.91 -29.80 27.90
N ASP A 410 2.72 -29.54 27.38
CA ASP A 410 1.98 -30.49 26.56
C ASP A 410 1.98 -30.16 25.06
N GLU A 411 2.65 -29.07 24.69
CA GLU A 411 2.92 -28.59 23.33
C GLU A 411 1.63 -28.27 22.55
N ASP A 412 0.59 -27.82 23.25
CA ASP A 412 -0.71 -27.49 22.65
C ASP A 412 -0.83 -26.01 22.22
N GLY A 413 0.13 -25.17 22.63
CA GLY A 413 0.19 -23.74 22.33
C GLY A 413 -0.77 -22.86 23.13
N VAL A 414 -1.37 -23.38 24.20
CA VAL A 414 -2.28 -22.68 25.11
C VAL A 414 -1.63 -22.62 26.50
N VAL A 415 -1.66 -21.45 27.13
CA VAL A 415 -1.10 -21.31 28.48
C VAL A 415 -2.09 -21.82 29.52
N ASP A 416 -1.76 -22.94 30.16
CA ASP A 416 -2.53 -23.52 31.26
C ASP A 416 -2.07 -23.04 32.64
N ASP A 417 -2.96 -23.14 33.63
CA ASP A 417 -2.72 -22.63 34.99
C ASP A 417 -1.52 -23.31 35.69
N ASP A 418 -1.22 -24.57 35.37
CA ASP A 418 -0.09 -25.31 35.95
C ASP A 418 1.23 -25.14 35.17
N GLU A 419 1.20 -24.44 34.04
CA GLU A 419 2.37 -24.17 33.19
C GLU A 419 3.13 -22.90 33.57
N TYR A 420 2.48 -22.01 34.29
CA TYR A 420 3.14 -20.84 34.88
C TYR A 420 4.29 -21.26 35.80
N LEU A 421 5.41 -20.55 35.68
CA LEU A 421 6.62 -20.85 36.44
C LEU A 421 6.85 -19.85 37.56
N SER A 422 6.82 -20.30 38.81
CA SER A 422 7.15 -19.50 39.99
C SER A 422 8.64 -19.54 40.34
N GLY A 423 9.15 -18.48 40.96
CA GLY A 423 10.55 -18.38 41.40
C GLY A 423 11.58 -18.20 40.27
N VAL A 424 11.15 -17.86 39.06
CA VAL A 424 12.03 -17.51 37.94
C VAL A 424 12.39 -16.04 38.04
N THR A 425 13.68 -15.71 38.03
CA THR A 425 14.11 -14.31 38.01
C THR A 425 14.05 -13.77 36.58
N VAL A 426 13.33 -12.66 36.41
CA VAL A 426 13.25 -11.88 35.17
C VAL A 426 13.95 -10.56 35.37
N GLY A 427 14.77 -10.15 34.39
CA GLY A 427 15.41 -8.85 34.33
C GLY A 427 14.89 -7.99 33.18
N LEU A 428 14.81 -6.69 33.41
CA LEU A 428 14.53 -5.69 32.39
C LEU A 428 15.75 -4.78 32.25
N ARG A 429 16.35 -4.79 31.06
CA ARG A 429 17.46 -3.91 30.69
C ARG A 429 16.96 -2.88 29.69
N ASP A 430 17.13 -1.60 30.00
CA ASP A 430 16.70 -0.52 29.11
C ASP A 430 17.41 -0.65 27.76
N ARG A 431 16.66 -0.54 26.66
CA ARG A 431 17.18 -0.63 25.30
C ARG A 431 17.89 0.66 24.89
N ASP A 432 17.41 1.80 25.37
CA ASP A 432 17.77 3.14 24.88
C ASP A 432 18.64 3.91 25.90
N ALA A 433 18.97 3.31 27.04
CA ALA A 433 19.85 3.88 28.05
C ALA A 433 20.73 2.81 28.71
N ASP A 434 21.97 3.18 29.05
CA ASP A 434 22.88 2.33 29.83
C ASP A 434 22.54 2.44 31.33
N THR A 435 21.42 1.83 31.72
CA THR A 435 20.94 1.80 33.10
C THR A 435 21.11 0.41 33.71
N PRO A 436 21.35 0.32 35.03
CA PRO A 436 21.39 -0.98 35.70
C PRO A 436 20.09 -1.76 35.48
N MET A 437 20.23 -3.03 35.10
CA MET A 437 19.09 -3.92 34.93
C MET A 437 18.33 -4.07 36.26
N VAL A 438 17.02 -3.93 36.20
CA VAL A 438 16.13 -4.24 37.33
C VAL A 438 15.68 -5.69 37.24
N THR A 439 15.46 -6.34 38.38
CA THR A 439 15.02 -7.75 38.41
C THR A 439 13.81 -7.93 39.32
N ALA A 440 12.98 -8.92 39.00
CA ALA A 440 11.87 -9.38 39.81
C ALA A 440 11.73 -10.91 39.67
N GLU A 441 11.26 -11.57 40.72
CA GLU A 441 10.96 -13.00 40.68
C GLU A 441 9.48 -13.22 40.36
N THR A 442 9.19 -14.30 39.64
CA THR A 442 7.81 -14.68 39.31
C THR A 442 7.06 -15.25 40.52
N ASP A 443 5.80 -14.84 40.67
CA ASP A 443 4.88 -15.36 41.68
C ASP A 443 4.29 -16.74 41.29
N GLU A 444 3.34 -17.26 42.08
CA GLU A 444 2.65 -18.54 41.83
C GLU A 444 1.89 -18.58 40.49
N ARG A 445 1.61 -17.43 39.87
CA ARG A 445 0.98 -17.30 38.55
C ARG A 445 1.99 -16.92 37.47
N GLY A 446 3.27 -17.17 37.73
CA GLY A 446 4.35 -16.91 36.79
C GLY A 446 4.64 -15.43 36.55
N ARG A 447 4.11 -14.51 37.37
CA ARG A 447 4.20 -13.07 37.10
C ARG A 447 5.34 -12.44 37.90
N ALA A 448 6.31 -11.87 37.20
CA ALA A 448 7.31 -10.95 37.74
C ALA A 448 6.79 -9.50 37.59
N ALA A 449 6.61 -8.78 38.69
CA ALA A 449 6.02 -7.44 38.69
C ALA A 449 7.06 -6.34 38.89
N PHE A 450 6.93 -5.26 38.12
CA PHE A 450 7.77 -4.07 38.18
C PHE A 450 6.87 -2.86 38.46
N ALA A 451 6.78 -2.46 39.71
CA ALA A 451 5.94 -1.32 40.13
C ALA A 451 6.66 0.01 39.89
N ASP A 452 5.91 1.05 39.53
CA ASP A 452 6.43 2.41 39.28
C ASP A 452 7.68 2.40 38.37
N HIS A 453 7.67 1.53 37.35
CA HIS A 453 8.80 1.38 36.45
C HIS A 453 8.79 2.49 35.40
N GLN A 454 9.97 2.97 35.01
CA GLN A 454 10.06 4.02 34.01
C GLN A 454 9.43 3.58 32.69
N ALA A 455 8.77 4.52 32.03
CA ALA A 455 8.37 4.33 30.66
C ALA A 455 9.61 4.10 29.79
N GLY A 456 9.50 3.18 28.84
CA GLY A 456 10.62 2.80 27.98
C GLY A 456 10.41 1.46 27.29
N MET A 457 11.37 1.13 26.43
CA MET A 457 11.47 -0.20 25.83
C MET A 457 12.60 -0.98 26.48
N TYR A 458 12.31 -2.18 26.96
CA TYR A 458 13.23 -2.99 27.76
C TYR A 458 13.47 -4.34 27.10
N HIS A 459 14.72 -4.78 27.03
CA HIS A 459 15.05 -6.17 26.75
C HIS A 459 14.67 -7.03 27.96
N ILE A 460 13.92 -8.10 27.70
CA ILE A 460 13.53 -9.08 28.73
C ILE A 460 14.63 -10.14 28.83
N GLU A 461 15.19 -10.33 30.01
CA GLU A 461 16.16 -11.38 30.30
C GLU A 461 15.60 -12.37 31.32
N VAL A 462 15.74 -13.66 31.06
CA VAL A 462 15.34 -14.73 32.00
C VAL A 462 16.61 -15.38 32.55
N PHE A 463 16.63 -15.66 33.86
CA PHE A 463 17.77 -16.23 34.56
C PHE A 463 17.48 -17.62 35.14
N GLY A 464 18.53 -18.30 35.59
CA GLY A 464 18.44 -19.67 36.09
C GLY A 464 18.49 -20.71 34.97
N PRO A 465 17.91 -21.91 35.16
CA PRO A 465 17.97 -23.03 34.21
C PRO A 465 17.00 -22.89 33.03
N TRP A 466 16.65 -21.67 32.67
CA TRP A 466 15.63 -21.36 31.68
C TRP A 466 16.22 -20.48 30.58
N GLN A 467 15.76 -20.71 29.35
CA GLN A 467 16.01 -19.84 28.22
C GLN A 467 14.68 -19.55 27.51
N ARG A 468 14.55 -18.40 26.87
CA ARG A 468 13.35 -18.07 26.09
C ARG A 468 13.19 -19.07 24.93
N ALA A 469 11.95 -19.47 24.65
CA ALA A 469 11.64 -20.25 23.46
C ALA A 469 11.88 -19.42 22.18
N ASP A 470 12.08 -20.11 21.06
CA ASP A 470 12.25 -19.43 19.76
C ASP A 470 10.96 -18.68 19.38
N GLY A 471 11.09 -17.41 19.03
CA GLY A 471 9.95 -16.54 18.71
C GLY A 471 9.23 -15.91 19.92
N ALA A 472 9.63 -16.25 21.16
CA ALA A 472 9.09 -15.61 22.36
C ALA A 472 9.45 -14.11 22.44
N ALA A 473 8.63 -13.33 23.14
CA ALA A 473 8.80 -11.89 23.24
C ALA A 473 10.19 -11.49 23.78
N LEU A 474 10.90 -10.65 23.02
CA LEU A 474 12.24 -10.16 23.35
C LEU A 474 12.23 -8.83 24.11
N HIS A 475 11.18 -8.03 23.92
CA HIS A 475 11.08 -6.69 24.47
C HIS A 475 9.80 -6.50 25.26
N LEU A 476 9.82 -5.58 26.22
CA LEU A 476 8.65 -5.05 26.91
C LEU A 476 8.59 -3.53 26.68
N LEU A 477 7.47 -3.05 26.16
CA LEU A 477 7.15 -1.62 26.19
C LEU A 477 6.41 -1.33 27.49
N VAL A 478 6.96 -0.43 28.30
CA VAL A 478 6.27 0.16 29.45
C VAL A 478 5.79 1.52 29.01
N HIS A 479 4.47 1.67 28.88
CA HIS A 479 3.83 2.91 28.49
C HIS A 479 3.05 3.51 29.65
N ALA A 480 3.25 4.79 29.93
CA ALA A 480 2.76 5.44 31.16
C ALA A 480 1.23 5.47 31.28
N GLU A 481 0.51 5.61 30.16
CA GLU A 481 -0.96 5.65 30.16
C GLU A 481 -1.62 4.28 29.95
N TYR A 482 -0.83 3.25 29.66
CA TYR A 482 -1.37 1.92 29.41
C TYR A 482 -1.74 1.24 30.72
N SER A 483 -2.82 0.47 30.68
CA SER A 483 -3.15 -0.38 31.82
C SER A 483 -2.08 -1.46 31.99
N LEU A 484 -1.94 -1.98 33.20
CA LEU A 484 -1.04 -3.08 33.50
C LEU A 484 -1.21 -4.26 32.52
N TYR A 485 -2.42 -4.52 32.04
CA TYR A 485 -2.68 -5.57 31.05
C TYR A 485 -1.87 -5.36 29.77
N TYR A 486 -1.80 -4.12 29.25
CA TYR A 486 -1.03 -3.78 28.06
C TYR A 486 0.46 -3.60 28.35
N ASN A 487 0.84 -3.29 29.59
CA ASN A 487 2.23 -3.30 30.07
C ASN A 487 2.66 -4.69 30.60
N THR A 488 1.97 -5.77 30.21
CA THR A 488 2.34 -7.14 30.57
C THR A 488 2.66 -7.94 29.31
N ASN A 489 3.87 -8.49 29.24
CA ASN A 489 4.22 -9.50 28.23
C ASN A 489 4.24 -10.90 28.82
N THR A 490 3.82 -11.87 28.02
CA THR A 490 3.91 -13.29 28.36
C THR A 490 5.04 -13.91 27.54
N VAL A 491 5.95 -14.59 28.21
CA VAL A 491 7.19 -15.13 27.64
C VAL A 491 7.23 -16.63 27.91
N GLU A 492 7.20 -17.40 26.83
CA GLU A 492 7.46 -18.83 26.88
C GLU A 492 8.95 -19.08 27.11
N VAL A 493 9.25 -20.03 27.99
CA VAL A 493 10.61 -20.50 28.25
C VAL A 493 10.68 -22.01 28.15
N VAL A 494 11.86 -22.49 27.80
CA VAL A 494 12.22 -23.91 27.79
C VAL A 494 13.45 -24.14 28.69
N PRO A 495 13.66 -25.37 29.19
CA PRO A 495 14.88 -25.70 29.91
C PRO A 495 16.13 -25.34 29.09
N GLY A 496 17.10 -24.67 29.72
CA GLY A 496 18.30 -24.17 29.06
C GLY A 496 19.52 -24.17 29.98
N PRO A 497 20.69 -23.76 29.45
CA PRO A 497 21.90 -23.58 30.26
C PRO A 497 21.63 -22.62 31.43
N ASN A 498 22.18 -22.94 32.60
CA ASN A 498 21.99 -22.11 33.78
C ASN A 498 22.63 -20.72 33.60
N LYS A 499 21.82 -19.68 33.47
CA LYS A 499 22.27 -18.29 33.37
C LYS A 499 22.42 -17.68 34.78
N PRO A 500 23.62 -17.23 35.18
CA PRO A 500 23.85 -16.69 36.53
C PRO A 500 23.11 -15.37 36.74
N LEU A 501 22.68 -15.13 37.99
CA LEU A 501 22.07 -13.87 38.37
C LEU A 501 23.02 -12.67 38.17
N PRO A 502 22.50 -11.48 37.88
CA PRO A 502 23.30 -10.26 37.78
C PRO A 502 24.06 -10.02 39.09
N GLY A 503 25.38 -9.80 39.01
CA GLY A 503 26.24 -9.58 40.19
C GLY A 503 26.67 -10.83 40.96
N ALA A 504 26.24 -12.04 40.58
CA ALA A 504 26.65 -13.29 41.22
C ALA A 504 28.05 -13.78 40.78
N GLY A 505 28.60 -13.24 39.68
CA GLY A 505 30.01 -13.32 39.33
C GLY A 505 30.70 -12.10 39.91
N GLY A 506 31.32 -12.24 41.09
CA GLY A 506 31.74 -11.12 41.92
C GLY A 506 32.69 -10.15 41.23
N ASP A 507 32.15 -8.98 40.87
CA ASP A 507 32.80 -7.68 40.88
C ASP A 507 31.79 -6.73 41.55
N GLY A 508 32.06 -6.34 42.80
CA GLY A 508 31.09 -5.68 43.68
C GLY A 508 30.66 -4.29 43.20
N GLY A 509 29.36 -4.12 43.02
CA GLY A 509 28.68 -2.83 42.91
C GLY A 509 27.28 -2.96 43.51
N ASP A 510 27.00 -2.16 44.53
CA ASP A 510 25.83 -2.26 45.42
C ASP A 510 24.48 -2.21 44.69
N ALA A 511 23.59 -3.14 45.05
CA ALA A 511 22.17 -3.11 44.73
C ALA A 511 21.41 -2.31 45.82
N PRO A 512 20.46 -1.40 45.49
CA PRO A 512 19.55 -0.88 46.49
C PRO A 512 18.13 -1.48 46.34
N THR A 513 17.71 -2.18 47.39
CA THR A 513 16.29 -2.38 47.75
C THR A 513 15.72 -1.08 48.36
N GLY A 514 14.45 -0.79 48.11
CA GLY A 514 13.85 0.54 48.24
C GLY A 514 13.69 1.23 49.62
N SER A 515 13.69 2.58 49.52
CA SER A 515 12.92 3.64 50.21
C SER A 515 12.88 3.79 51.76
N THR A 516 13.47 4.88 52.29
CA THR A 516 12.81 6.02 53.02
C THR A 516 13.82 7.19 53.26
N PRO A 517 13.38 8.46 53.48
CA PRO A 517 14.13 9.68 53.14
C PRO A 517 15.00 10.25 54.28
N ALA A 518 16.11 10.90 53.93
CA ALA A 518 16.77 11.86 54.79
C ALA A 518 17.60 12.88 54.00
N ASP A 519 17.71 14.04 54.64
CA ASP A 519 18.16 15.36 54.23
C ASP A 519 19.69 15.49 54.08
N SER A 520 20.10 16.42 53.21
CA SER A 520 21.33 17.25 53.22
C SER A 520 22.70 16.63 53.54
N ALA A 521 23.61 16.61 52.54
CA ALA A 521 24.86 17.41 52.51
C ALA A 521 25.86 16.94 51.42
N ASP A 522 26.28 17.87 50.58
CA ASP A 522 27.49 17.85 49.74
C ASP A 522 28.69 18.47 50.53
N PRO A 523 29.94 18.55 50.03
CA PRO A 523 30.57 17.91 48.85
C PRO A 523 32.01 17.38 49.15
N VAL A 524 32.73 16.87 48.14
CA VAL A 524 34.12 17.30 47.74
C VAL A 524 34.86 16.23 46.90
N SER A 525 35.05 16.56 45.61
CA SER A 525 36.19 16.38 44.68
C SER A 525 37.08 15.12 44.66
N LYS A 526 37.30 14.54 43.47
CA LYS A 526 38.48 14.80 42.59
C LYS A 526 38.44 14.03 41.25
N GLN A 527 38.80 14.79 40.20
CA GLN A 527 39.44 14.44 38.90
C GLN A 527 40.30 13.17 38.89
N ALA A 528 40.60 12.47 37.78
CA ALA A 528 40.24 12.51 36.36
C ALA A 528 40.94 11.31 35.65
N GLN A 529 40.55 11.09 34.38
CA GLN A 529 41.34 10.53 33.27
C GLN A 529 41.10 9.07 32.80
N ASP A 530 40.70 9.06 31.51
CA ASP A 530 40.97 8.16 30.39
C ASP A 530 40.14 6.87 30.19
N VAL A 531 39.23 6.99 29.19
CA VAL A 531 39.07 6.19 27.94
C VAL A 531 39.94 4.92 27.85
N ASP A 532 39.41 3.77 27.43
CA ASP A 532 38.73 3.54 26.14
C ASP A 532 37.99 2.18 26.16
N GLU A 533 37.20 1.94 25.12
CA GLU A 533 36.67 0.63 24.68
C GLU A 533 35.23 0.25 25.10
N LEU A 534 34.23 0.89 24.48
CA LEU A 534 32.97 0.24 24.08
C LEU A 534 32.31 1.05 22.95
N ALA A 535 32.27 0.48 21.74
CA ALA A 535 31.16 0.56 20.77
C ALA A 535 31.60 -0.01 19.42
N SER A 536 31.25 -1.26 19.12
CA SER A 536 31.15 -1.72 17.73
C SER A 536 30.22 -2.93 17.64
N THR A 537 28.99 -2.68 17.20
CA THR A 537 28.22 -3.65 16.42
C THR A 537 27.62 -2.93 15.21
N GLY A 538 28.51 -2.39 14.38
CA GLY A 538 28.23 -2.24 12.96
C GLY A 538 28.50 -3.58 12.29
N VAL A 539 27.50 -4.13 11.62
CA VAL A 539 27.65 -5.34 10.80
C VAL A 539 28.55 -4.97 9.60
N ASP A 540 29.84 -5.28 9.69
CA ASP A 540 30.73 -5.31 8.53
C ASP A 540 30.44 -6.57 7.71
N ALA A 541 29.55 -6.42 6.72
CA ALA A 541 29.57 -7.28 5.54
C ALA A 541 30.69 -6.76 4.63
N VAL A 542 31.85 -7.44 4.64
CA VAL A 542 32.79 -7.70 3.53
C VAL A 542 34.15 -8.07 4.15
N THR A 543 34.46 -9.37 4.21
CA THR A 543 35.78 -10.02 3.98
C THR A 543 35.78 -11.46 4.53
N LEU A 544 35.10 -12.39 3.85
CA LEU A 544 35.48 -13.81 3.93
C LEU A 544 36.41 -14.11 2.75
N GLY A 545 37.71 -13.83 2.95
CA GLY A 545 38.76 -14.10 1.98
C GLY A 545 40.11 -14.33 2.65
N GLY A 546 40.46 -15.61 2.84
CA GLY A 546 41.79 -16.09 3.29
C GLY A 546 41.98 -15.98 4.81
N VAL A 547 42.50 -16.96 5.56
CA VAL A 547 43.47 -18.01 5.25
C VAL A 547 43.26 -19.15 6.26
N GLY A 548 43.28 -20.39 5.79
CA GLY A 548 43.28 -21.57 6.66
C GLY A 548 43.53 -22.88 5.91
N LEU A 549 44.44 -22.89 4.92
CA LEU A 549 44.86 -24.12 4.24
C LEU A 549 46.38 -24.20 4.10
N ALA A 550 47.01 -24.97 4.99
CA ALA A 550 48.33 -25.62 4.86
C ALA A 550 48.66 -26.29 6.23
N VAL A 551 49.10 -27.54 6.40
CA VAL A 551 49.55 -28.67 5.56
C VAL A 551 49.61 -29.88 6.52
N VAL A 552 49.17 -31.08 6.12
CA VAL A 552 49.97 -32.34 6.20
C VAL A 552 49.49 -33.30 5.10
N LEU A 553 50.39 -33.61 4.17
CA LEU A 553 50.30 -34.64 3.13
C LEU A 553 50.71 -36.03 3.67
N ALA A 554 49.99 -37.08 3.25
CA ALA A 554 50.45 -38.45 2.91
C ALA A 554 49.27 -39.43 3.07
N GLY A 555 48.89 -40.32 2.16
CA GLY A 555 49.39 -40.73 0.85
C GLY A 555 48.55 -41.92 0.31
N ALA A 556 48.87 -42.34 -0.93
CA ALA A 556 48.45 -43.56 -1.66
C ALA A 556 46.99 -43.59 -2.19
N VAL A 557 46.71 -43.40 -3.50
CA VAL A 557 46.93 -44.27 -4.68
C VAL A 557 46.01 -45.50 -4.73
N THR A 558 45.27 -45.62 -5.86
CA THR A 558 44.60 -46.81 -6.49
C THR A 558 43.30 -47.36 -5.85
N LEU A 559 42.22 -47.81 -6.53
CA LEU A 559 41.98 -48.44 -7.86
C LEU A 559 40.47 -48.38 -8.29
N VAL A 560 40.23 -48.20 -9.60
CA VAL A 560 39.37 -48.99 -10.54
C VAL A 560 37.84 -49.14 -10.36
N VAL A 561 37.11 -48.41 -11.22
CA VAL A 561 36.17 -48.84 -12.30
C VAL A 561 35.49 -50.22 -12.27
N ALA A 562 34.15 -50.15 -12.29
CA ALA A 562 33.14 -50.99 -12.99
C ALA A 562 32.87 -52.46 -12.61
N ARG A 563 31.57 -52.75 -12.39
CA ARG A 563 30.73 -53.68 -13.20
C ARG A 563 29.27 -53.65 -12.69
N ARG A 564 28.29 -53.36 -13.58
CA ARG A 564 27.27 -54.31 -14.12
C ARG A 564 26.49 -55.07 -13.02
N ARG A 565 25.15 -55.17 -13.00
CA ARG A 565 24.12 -55.23 -14.05
C ARG A 565 22.74 -55.19 -13.37
N ARG A 566 21.79 -54.51 -14.03
CA ARG A 566 20.41 -54.95 -14.33
C ARG A 566 19.92 -56.26 -13.69
N ALA A 567 18.78 -56.19 -13.02
CA ALA A 567 17.73 -57.19 -13.10
C ALA A 567 16.37 -56.46 -13.20
N GLU A 568 15.80 -56.44 -14.41
CA GLU A 568 14.37 -56.24 -14.64
C GLU A 568 13.69 -57.62 -14.54
N GLY A 569 12.50 -57.66 -13.96
CA GLY A 569 11.37 -58.38 -14.56
C GLY A 569 10.90 -59.69 -13.92
N SER A 570 9.57 -59.73 -13.72
CA SER A 570 8.65 -60.88 -13.57
C SER A 570 8.66 -61.61 -12.20
N THR A 571 7.54 -61.96 -11.55
CA THR A 571 6.13 -62.10 -11.97
C THR A 571 5.21 -62.29 -10.74
N GLU A 572 3.91 -62.05 -10.95
CA GLU A 572 2.72 -62.69 -10.32
C GLU A 572 2.38 -62.39 -8.84
N SER A 573 1.36 -61.54 -8.62
CA SER A 573 -0.06 -61.96 -8.48
C SER A 573 -0.98 -60.73 -8.44
#